data_AF-A0A158Q3B6-F1
#
_entry.id   AF-A0A158Q3B6-F1
#
_cell.length_a   1.000
_cell.length_b   1.000
_cell.length_c   1.000
_cell.angle_alpha   90.00
_cell.angle_beta   90.00
_cell.angle_gamma   90.00
#
_symmetry.space_group_name_H-M   'P 1'
#
loop_
_entity.id
_entity.type
_entity.pdbx_description
1 polymer ?
#
loop_
_entity_poly.entity_id
_entity_poly.type
_entity_poly.pdbx_seq_one_letter_code
_entity_poly.pdbx_strand_id
1 'polypeptide(L)'
;MDGSALQCSKHLRYCFARNIFFDFKNLNAKHSKRYRNDVILDGDVGGRCDKNFDRSFLLRNADEKSYLQSWGSELQYFKSFDNFIVNKLNCDIILVRPTILIKLDSPVNMYHHFCDFINIYASQHINGSFSNDINIVFWDTWSGGYNDLYFGDTWKVFTMRQPYQLISFNDKKVCFKNVIFSLLARQKFGLYYNMPLIDGCSGSGLFKSFSQHILNRLNISQNGPLLDKIRITLLTRSTEFRRILNENEVD
;
A
#
# COMPACT_ATOMS: atom_id res chain seq x y z
N MET A 1 -18.24 0.25 22.01
CA MET A 1 -17.61 -0.81 21.18
C MET A 1 -16.14 -0.45 20.97
N ASP A 2 -15.39 -0.30 22.07
CA ASP A 2 -14.04 0.29 22.06
C ASP A 2 -12.93 -0.77 22.08
N GLY A 3 -13.24 -1.97 21.63
CA GLY A 3 -12.27 -3.05 21.47
C GLY A 3 -11.46 -2.87 20.19
N SER A 4 -10.19 -3.25 20.25
CA SER A 4 -9.30 -3.33 19.09
C SER A 4 -9.40 -4.70 18.43
N ALA A 5 -9.19 -4.73 17.12
CA ALA A 5 -9.16 -5.95 16.35
C ALA A 5 -8.01 -5.91 15.34
N LEU A 6 -7.42 -7.06 15.07
CA LEU A 6 -6.47 -7.29 13.99
C LEU A 6 -6.85 -8.60 13.30
N GLN A 7 -7.15 -8.54 12.00
CA GLN A 7 -7.48 -9.68 11.17
C GLN A 7 -6.56 -9.66 9.95
N CYS A 8 -5.96 -10.80 9.63
CA CYS A 8 -4.97 -10.89 8.57
C CYS A 8 -5.18 -12.11 7.70
N SER A 9 -4.80 -12.01 6.44
CA SER A 9 -4.49 -13.18 5.62
C SER A 9 -3.22 -13.87 6.12
N LYS A 10 -2.99 -15.10 5.65
CA LYS A 10 -1.78 -15.85 5.94
C LYS A 10 -0.53 -15.04 5.59
N HIS A 11 0.54 -15.23 6.34
CA HIS A 11 1.82 -14.54 6.15
C HIS A 11 1.76 -13.01 6.37
N LEU A 12 0.66 -12.49 6.94
CA LEU A 12 0.45 -11.05 7.18
C LEU A 12 0.56 -10.20 5.89
N ARG A 13 0.09 -10.73 4.76
CA ARG A 13 0.17 -10.05 3.45
C ARG A 13 -0.95 -9.03 3.21
N TYR A 14 -2.04 -9.17 3.94
CA TYR A 14 -3.14 -8.22 3.95
C TYR A 14 -3.77 -8.28 5.33
N CYS A 15 -4.04 -7.12 5.93
CA CYS A 15 -4.68 -7.06 7.23
C CYS A 15 -5.71 -5.94 7.29
N PHE A 16 -6.71 -6.12 8.13
CA PHE A 16 -7.61 -5.07 8.59
C PHE A 16 -7.50 -4.96 10.11
N ALA A 17 -7.43 -3.73 10.60
CA ALA A 17 -7.40 -3.48 12.04
C ALA A 17 -8.30 -2.31 12.43
N ARG A 18 -8.79 -2.36 13.67
CA ARG A 18 -9.65 -1.36 14.27
C ARG A 18 -9.10 -0.93 15.62
N ASN A 19 -9.13 0.38 15.89
CA ASN A 19 -8.69 0.98 17.14
C ASN A 19 -7.26 0.57 17.54
N ILE A 20 -6.29 0.70 16.65
CA ILE A 20 -4.88 0.35 16.94
C ILE A 20 -3.99 1.59 16.92
N PHE A 21 -2.78 1.48 17.46
CA PHE A 21 -1.75 2.52 17.38
C PHE A 21 -0.45 2.00 16.76
N PHE A 22 0.30 2.92 16.20
CA PHE A 22 1.73 2.80 15.92
C PHE A 22 2.48 3.96 16.59
N ASP A 23 3.57 3.66 17.26
CA ASP A 23 4.49 4.62 17.88
C ASP A 23 5.75 4.73 17.02
N PHE A 24 5.92 5.87 16.35
CA PHE A 24 7.00 6.09 15.38
C PHE A 24 8.23 6.74 15.99
N LYS A 25 8.48 6.56 17.29
CA LYS A 25 9.68 7.06 17.99
C LYS A 25 11.01 6.54 17.44
N ASN A 26 11.01 5.41 16.73
CA ASN A 26 12.22 4.81 16.14
C ASN A 26 12.39 5.15 14.64
N LEU A 27 11.53 6.01 14.09
CA LEU A 27 11.58 6.37 12.66
C LEU A 27 12.81 7.23 12.31
N ASN A 28 13.24 8.13 13.18
CA ASN A 28 14.40 9.02 12.96
C ASN A 28 14.43 9.61 11.53
N ALA A 29 13.35 10.30 11.15
CA ALA A 29 13.04 10.65 9.76
C ALA A 29 14.14 11.45 9.06
N LYS A 30 14.88 12.31 9.77
CA LYS A 30 15.91 13.18 9.17
C LYS A 30 17.01 12.40 8.43
N HIS A 31 17.39 11.23 8.93
CA HIS A 31 18.47 10.40 8.38
C HIS A 31 17.98 9.02 7.92
N SER A 32 16.67 8.84 7.85
CA SER A 32 16.08 7.54 7.59
C SER A 32 16.26 7.12 6.12
N LYS A 33 16.69 5.86 5.94
CA LYS A 33 16.84 5.21 4.63
C LYS A 33 15.52 4.55 4.22
N ARG A 34 15.36 4.30 2.91
CA ARG A 34 14.21 3.56 2.37
C ARG A 34 14.22 2.09 2.83
N TYR A 35 13.04 1.49 2.94
CA TYR A 35 12.80 0.06 3.25
C TYR A 35 13.30 -0.40 4.63
N ARG A 36 13.25 0.47 5.64
CA ARG A 36 13.61 0.11 7.01
C ARG A 36 12.55 -0.79 7.65
N ASN A 37 12.99 -1.91 8.22
CA ASN A 37 12.14 -2.89 8.91
C ASN A 37 12.33 -2.86 10.44
N ASP A 38 13.08 -1.88 10.95
CA ASP A 38 13.42 -1.65 12.36
C ASP A 38 12.70 -0.42 12.96
N VAL A 39 11.75 0.15 12.23
CA VAL A 39 10.97 1.33 12.67
C VAL A 39 9.99 1.00 13.78
N ILE A 40 9.42 -0.21 13.77
CA ILE A 40 8.46 -0.66 14.79
C ILE A 40 9.14 -1.73 15.63
N LEU A 41 9.21 -1.49 16.94
CA LEU A 41 9.80 -2.41 17.91
C LEU A 41 8.76 -2.86 18.95
N ASP A 42 9.23 -3.62 19.95
CA ASP A 42 8.39 -4.12 21.03
C ASP A 42 7.68 -2.99 21.78
N GLY A 43 6.34 -3.07 21.83
CA GLY A 43 5.50 -2.06 22.46
C GLY A 43 5.10 -0.88 21.56
N ASP A 44 5.63 -0.81 20.34
CA ASP A 44 5.36 0.30 19.42
C ASP A 44 4.09 0.11 18.58
N VAL A 45 3.45 -1.05 18.67
CA VAL A 45 2.22 -1.34 17.93
C VAL A 45 1.28 -2.21 18.77
N GLY A 46 0.00 -1.86 18.76
CA GLY A 46 -0.98 -2.64 19.48
C GLY A 46 -2.35 -2.00 19.59
N GLY A 47 -3.16 -2.59 20.45
CA GLY A 47 -4.50 -2.11 20.81
C GLY A 47 -5.03 -2.89 22.00
N ARG A 48 -6.30 -2.70 22.35
CA ARG A 48 -6.96 -3.48 23.39
C ARG A 48 -7.72 -4.66 22.78
N CYS A 49 -7.09 -5.82 22.70
CA CYS A 49 -7.71 -7.06 22.25
C CYS A 49 -8.14 -7.89 23.46
N ASP A 50 -9.40 -7.75 23.87
CA ASP A 50 -9.87 -8.14 25.20
C ASP A 50 -9.77 -9.65 25.52
N LYS A 51 -9.80 -10.57 24.53
CA LYS A 51 -9.87 -12.03 24.83
C LYS A 51 -9.16 -12.99 23.88
N ASN A 52 -8.97 -12.64 22.61
CA ASN A 52 -8.55 -13.61 21.58
C ASN A 52 -7.15 -13.35 20.99
N PHE A 53 -6.31 -12.59 21.70
CA PHE A 53 -4.97 -12.30 21.17
C PHE A 53 -4.01 -13.47 21.40
N ASP A 54 -3.80 -14.29 20.38
CA ASP A 54 -2.78 -15.34 20.36
C ASP A 54 -1.48 -14.80 19.74
N ARG A 55 -0.54 -14.41 20.61
CA ARG A 55 0.78 -13.94 20.20
C ARG A 55 1.58 -15.01 19.46
N SER A 56 1.46 -16.28 19.85
CA SER A 56 2.19 -17.36 19.19
C SER A 56 1.65 -17.60 17.77
N PHE A 57 0.34 -17.47 17.55
CA PHE A 57 -0.26 -17.53 16.21
C PHE A 57 0.18 -16.37 15.32
N LEU A 58 0.24 -15.15 15.85
CA LEU A 58 0.78 -14.00 15.14
C LEU A 58 2.23 -14.25 14.69
N LEU A 59 3.10 -14.70 15.60
CA LEU A 59 4.51 -14.96 15.29
C LEU A 59 4.70 -16.08 14.26
N ARG A 60 3.86 -17.13 14.28
CA ARG A 60 3.86 -18.18 13.25
C ARG A 60 3.50 -17.67 11.85
N ASN A 61 2.72 -16.59 11.76
CA ASN A 61 2.34 -15.96 10.49
C ASN A 61 3.25 -14.78 10.11
N ALA A 62 4.19 -14.38 10.97
CA ALA A 62 5.23 -13.40 10.64
C ALA A 62 6.48 -14.08 10.04
N ASP A 63 6.25 -15.10 9.21
CA ASP A 63 7.26 -15.99 8.63
C ASP A 63 7.87 -15.46 7.32
N GLU A 64 7.21 -14.51 6.66
CA GLU A 64 7.78 -13.74 5.55
C GLU A 64 8.19 -12.35 6.05
N LYS A 65 9.46 -11.95 5.88
CA LYS A 65 10.02 -10.72 6.48
C LYS A 65 10.67 -9.73 5.50
N SER A 66 10.63 -10.02 4.19
CA SER A 66 11.11 -9.04 3.22
C SER A 66 10.14 -7.86 3.15
N TYR A 67 10.69 -6.64 3.11
CA TYR A 67 9.92 -5.41 3.32
C TYR A 67 8.68 -5.30 2.43
N LEU A 68 8.80 -5.61 1.13
CA LEU A 68 7.70 -5.52 0.16
C LEU A 68 6.92 -6.83 -0.01
N GLN A 69 7.18 -7.85 0.82
CA GLN A 69 6.52 -9.16 0.71
C GLN A 69 5.40 -9.37 1.73
N SER A 70 5.48 -8.73 2.90
CA SER A 70 4.48 -8.83 3.96
C SER A 70 4.49 -7.60 4.87
N TRP A 71 3.54 -7.55 5.81
CA TRP A 71 3.52 -6.64 6.97
C TRP A 71 4.12 -7.28 8.23
N GLY A 72 4.84 -8.40 8.07
CA GLY A 72 5.35 -9.18 9.19
C GLY A 72 6.35 -8.42 10.07
N SER A 73 7.23 -7.62 9.47
CA SER A 73 8.21 -6.81 10.23
C SER A 73 7.54 -5.78 11.12
N GLU A 74 6.46 -5.16 10.66
CA GLU A 74 5.73 -4.14 11.40
C GLU A 74 4.78 -4.75 12.43
N LEU A 75 4.14 -5.89 12.12
CA LEU A 75 3.11 -6.49 12.96
C LEU A 75 3.61 -7.56 13.92
N GLN A 76 4.84 -8.10 13.77
CA GLN A 76 5.37 -9.11 14.71
C GLN A 76 5.44 -8.63 16.16
N TYR A 77 5.46 -7.31 16.39
CA TYR A 77 5.50 -6.69 17.71
C TYR A 77 4.13 -6.29 18.26
N PHE A 78 3.04 -6.61 17.56
CA PHE A 78 1.69 -6.30 18.01
C PHE A 78 1.41 -6.91 19.37
N LYS A 79 0.88 -6.09 20.29
CA LYS A 79 0.48 -6.51 21.64
C LYS A 79 -0.90 -6.01 22.01
N SER A 80 -1.53 -6.74 22.92
CA SER A 80 -2.76 -6.29 23.59
C SER A 80 -2.42 -5.45 24.82
N PHE A 81 -3.13 -4.34 25.02
CA PHE A 81 -2.99 -3.42 26.14
C PHE A 81 -4.37 -3.19 26.79
N ASP A 82 -4.58 -3.69 28.01
CA ASP A 82 -5.89 -3.75 28.68
C ASP A 82 -6.59 -2.38 28.85
N ASN A 83 -5.82 -1.31 29.01
CA ASN A 83 -6.34 0.04 29.23
C ASN A 83 -6.23 0.95 28.00
N PHE A 84 -5.85 0.41 26.85
CA PHE A 84 -5.70 1.22 25.65
C PHE A 84 -7.05 1.64 25.08
N ILE A 85 -7.19 2.94 24.81
CA ILE A 85 -8.34 3.54 24.14
C ILE A 85 -7.82 4.60 23.16
N VAL A 86 -8.35 4.63 21.94
CA VAL A 86 -8.02 5.67 20.96
C VAL A 86 -8.64 7.00 21.39
N ASN A 87 -7.84 7.86 22.00
CA ASN A 87 -8.19 9.20 22.47
C ASN A 87 -6.95 10.12 22.42
N LYS A 88 -7.14 11.41 22.73
CA LYS A 88 -6.05 12.41 22.70
C LYS A 88 -5.04 12.27 23.85
N LEU A 89 -5.32 11.44 24.86
CA LEU A 89 -4.38 11.16 25.95
C LEU A 89 -3.34 10.11 25.53
N ASN A 90 -3.77 9.14 24.70
CA ASN A 90 -2.95 8.02 24.28
C ASN A 90 -2.34 8.20 22.88
N CYS A 91 -2.69 9.26 22.15
CA CYS A 91 -2.36 9.42 20.73
C CYS A 91 -2.09 10.89 20.39
N ASP A 92 -0.98 11.17 19.72
CA ASP A 92 -0.66 12.51 19.19
C ASP A 92 -1.50 12.81 17.93
N ILE A 93 -1.71 11.79 17.10
CA ILE A 93 -2.51 11.88 15.88
C ILE A 93 -3.59 10.79 15.92
N ILE A 94 -4.83 11.16 15.59
CA ILE A 94 -5.94 10.20 15.47
C ILE A 94 -6.51 10.28 14.06
N LEU A 95 -6.28 9.24 13.27
CA LEU A 95 -6.91 9.06 11.96
C LEU A 95 -8.26 8.36 12.14
N VAL A 96 -9.32 9.18 12.19
CA VAL A 96 -10.71 8.72 12.36
C VAL A 96 -11.24 8.07 11.09
N ARG A 97 -10.86 8.59 9.92
CA ARG A 97 -11.29 8.04 8.62
C ARG A 97 -10.63 6.70 8.35
N PRO A 98 -11.30 5.80 7.58
CA PRO A 98 -10.65 4.61 7.07
C PRO A 98 -9.34 4.98 6.37
N THR A 99 -8.28 4.25 6.69
CA THR A 99 -6.93 4.56 6.23
C THR A 99 -6.32 3.33 5.57
N ILE A 100 -5.76 3.46 4.37
CA ILE A 100 -4.97 2.41 3.74
C ILE A 100 -3.49 2.72 3.96
N LEU A 101 -2.76 1.78 4.53
CA LEU A 101 -1.29 1.77 4.55
C LEU A 101 -0.82 1.02 3.31
N ILE A 102 0.11 1.62 2.57
CA ILE A 102 0.73 0.99 1.39
C ILE A 102 2.25 1.06 1.48
N LYS A 103 2.91 -0.08 1.23
CA LYS A 103 4.35 -0.11 0.94
C LYS A 103 4.56 0.02 -0.56
N LEU A 104 5.29 1.07 -0.95
CA LEU A 104 5.51 1.42 -2.36
C LEU A 104 6.70 0.65 -2.91
N ASP A 105 6.58 0.11 -4.12
CA ASP A 105 7.68 -0.60 -4.76
C ASP A 105 8.81 0.37 -5.13
N SER A 106 8.59 1.25 -6.11
CA SER A 106 9.59 2.21 -6.56
C SER A 106 8.95 3.33 -7.41
N PRO A 107 9.35 4.61 -7.25
CA PRO A 107 8.76 5.72 -8.01
C PRO A 107 9.24 5.83 -9.46
N VAL A 108 10.18 4.98 -9.89
CA VAL A 108 11.05 5.26 -11.05
C VAL A 108 10.39 4.95 -12.40
N ASN A 109 9.43 4.02 -12.47
CA ASN A 109 8.84 3.64 -13.76
C ASN A 109 7.38 3.20 -13.64
N MET A 110 6.69 3.21 -14.79
CA MET A 110 5.27 2.86 -14.92
C MET A 110 4.94 1.46 -14.36
N TYR A 111 5.85 0.50 -14.46
CA TYR A 111 5.60 -0.86 -14.01
C TYR A 111 5.48 -0.95 -12.48
N HIS A 112 6.33 -0.27 -11.74
CA HIS A 112 6.25 -0.24 -10.27
C HIS A 112 4.99 0.50 -9.81
N HIS A 113 4.66 1.63 -10.45
CA HIS A 113 3.40 2.34 -10.22
C HIS A 113 2.18 1.46 -10.48
N PHE A 114 2.17 0.71 -11.58
CA PHE A 114 1.13 -0.27 -11.85
C PHE A 114 0.99 -1.28 -10.72
N CYS A 115 2.10 -1.81 -10.20
CA CYS A 115 2.09 -2.74 -9.08
C CYS A 115 1.51 -2.12 -7.80
N ASP A 116 1.84 -0.85 -7.51
CA ASP A 116 1.30 -0.14 -6.35
C ASP A 116 -0.23 0.05 -6.49
N PHE A 117 -0.69 0.57 -7.62
CA PHE A 117 -2.12 0.85 -7.85
C PHE A 117 -2.99 -0.40 -7.95
N ILE A 118 -2.55 -1.43 -8.66
CA ILE A 118 -3.35 -2.67 -8.80
C ILE A 118 -3.53 -3.36 -7.45
N ASN A 119 -2.53 -3.28 -6.56
CA ASN A 119 -2.62 -3.88 -5.22
C ASN A 119 -3.55 -3.08 -4.29
N ILE A 120 -3.63 -1.75 -4.41
CA ILE A 120 -4.67 -0.97 -3.72
C ILE A 120 -6.05 -1.37 -4.23
N TYR A 121 -6.22 -1.44 -5.55
CA TYR A 121 -7.48 -1.81 -6.17
C TYR A 121 -7.95 -3.20 -5.72
N ALA A 122 -7.07 -4.19 -5.73
CA ALA A 122 -7.37 -5.53 -5.21
C ALA A 122 -7.65 -5.51 -3.70
N SER A 123 -6.96 -4.67 -2.92
CA SER A 123 -7.24 -4.49 -1.50
C SER A 123 -8.63 -3.91 -1.23
N GLN A 124 -9.14 -3.01 -2.10
CA GLN A 124 -10.50 -2.47 -2.01
C GLN A 124 -11.56 -3.55 -2.23
N HIS A 125 -11.31 -4.49 -3.15
CA HIS A 125 -12.18 -5.67 -3.36
C HIS A 125 -12.23 -6.56 -2.11
N ILE A 126 -11.08 -6.84 -1.49
CA ILE A 126 -11.03 -7.64 -0.25
C ILE A 126 -11.77 -6.92 0.89
N ASN A 127 -11.58 -5.61 1.02
CA ASN A 127 -12.23 -4.81 2.05
C ASN A 127 -13.73 -4.59 1.81
N GLY A 128 -14.20 -4.71 0.56
CA GLY A 128 -15.60 -4.47 0.18
C GLY A 128 -15.99 -2.99 0.15
N SER A 129 -15.04 -2.07 -0.04
CA SER A 129 -15.32 -0.63 -0.13
C SER A 129 -14.43 0.08 -1.15
N PHE A 130 -15.07 0.92 -1.98
CA PHE A 130 -14.44 1.74 -3.03
C PHE A 130 -14.58 3.25 -2.77
N SER A 131 -14.91 3.64 -1.53
CA SER A 131 -14.92 5.06 -1.16
C SER A 131 -13.54 5.69 -1.39
N ASN A 132 -13.51 6.90 -1.96
CA ASN A 132 -12.32 7.75 -2.00
C ASN A 132 -12.29 8.79 -0.87
N ASP A 133 -13.27 8.80 0.04
CA ASP A 133 -13.14 9.54 1.30
C ASP A 133 -12.40 8.72 2.35
N ILE A 134 -11.16 8.38 2.03
CA ILE A 134 -10.24 7.61 2.88
C ILE A 134 -8.91 8.35 2.96
N ASN A 135 -8.08 7.99 3.94
CA ASN A 135 -6.69 8.39 3.94
C ASN A 135 -5.86 7.30 3.25
N ILE A 136 -4.74 7.70 2.63
CA ILE A 136 -3.67 6.80 2.25
C ILE A 136 -2.41 7.24 2.99
N VAL A 137 -1.68 6.30 3.56
CA VAL A 137 -0.35 6.52 4.15
C VAL A 137 0.66 5.75 3.33
N PHE A 138 1.58 6.50 2.70
CA PHE A 138 2.77 5.94 2.09
C PHE A 138 3.71 5.47 3.18
N TRP A 139 3.80 4.15 3.36
CA TRP A 139 4.74 3.48 4.24
C TRP A 139 6.12 3.43 3.56
N ASP A 140 6.71 4.61 3.39
CA ASP A 140 8.08 4.83 2.91
C ASP A 140 8.88 5.54 4.01
N THR A 141 9.98 4.91 4.41
CA THR A 141 10.88 5.39 5.47
C THR A 141 11.96 6.33 4.95
N TRP A 142 12.01 6.64 3.65
CA TRP A 142 13.01 7.53 3.09
C TRP A 142 12.81 8.99 3.51
N SER A 143 13.87 9.62 4.03
CA SER A 143 13.85 11.02 4.50
C SER A 143 13.41 12.05 3.46
N GLY A 144 13.64 11.77 2.16
CA GLY A 144 13.21 12.62 1.05
C GLY A 144 11.71 12.53 0.72
N GLY A 145 10.99 11.58 1.34
CA GLY A 145 9.58 11.36 1.07
C GLY A 145 9.31 10.68 -0.28
N TYR A 146 8.05 10.34 -0.56
CA TYR A 146 7.71 9.76 -1.85
C TYR A 146 7.30 10.86 -2.84
N ASN A 147 8.08 11.02 -3.91
CA ASN A 147 7.76 11.93 -5.01
C ASN A 147 7.33 11.12 -6.24
N ASP A 148 6.10 11.36 -6.69
CA ASP A 148 5.49 10.71 -7.85
C ASP A 148 5.29 11.72 -8.98
N LEU A 149 6.39 11.99 -9.71
CA LEU A 149 6.41 12.99 -10.76
C LEU A 149 5.59 12.62 -12.00
N TYR A 150 5.34 11.32 -12.23
CA TYR A 150 4.81 10.83 -13.50
C TYR A 150 3.38 10.30 -13.39
N PHE A 151 3.03 9.67 -12.26
CA PHE A 151 1.74 9.00 -12.09
C PHE A 151 0.95 9.52 -10.89
N GLY A 152 1.38 10.63 -10.29
CA GLY A 152 0.80 11.21 -9.08
C GLY A 152 -0.70 11.50 -9.18
N ASP A 153 -1.22 11.82 -10.37
CA ASP A 153 -2.65 12.02 -10.58
C ASP A 153 -3.48 10.76 -10.35
N THR A 154 -2.90 9.57 -10.53
CA THR A 154 -3.58 8.28 -10.36
C THR A 154 -4.02 8.07 -8.90
N TRP A 155 -3.34 8.68 -7.92
CA TRP A 155 -3.74 8.61 -6.51
C TRP A 155 -5.18 9.14 -6.29
N LYS A 156 -5.65 10.07 -7.14
CA LYS A 156 -7.01 10.63 -7.08
C LYS A 156 -8.11 9.58 -7.31
N VAL A 157 -7.77 8.46 -7.93
CA VAL A 157 -8.71 7.33 -8.10
C VAL A 157 -9.10 6.72 -6.75
N PHE A 158 -8.12 6.60 -5.86
CA PHE A 158 -8.24 5.88 -4.60
C PHE A 158 -8.58 6.80 -3.42
N THR A 159 -8.19 8.07 -3.49
CA THR A 159 -8.43 9.05 -2.41
C THR A 159 -8.63 10.45 -2.98
N MET A 160 -9.59 11.20 -2.44
CA MET A 160 -9.73 12.64 -2.71
C MET A 160 -8.80 13.49 -1.83
N ARG A 161 -8.07 12.85 -0.93
CA ARG A 161 -7.20 13.49 0.07
C ARG A 161 -5.75 13.31 -0.31
N GLN A 162 -4.93 14.29 0.05
CA GLN A 162 -3.49 14.18 -0.07
C GLN A 162 -2.98 13.00 0.78
N PRO A 163 -2.22 12.06 0.20
CA PRO A 163 -1.62 10.97 0.96
C PRO A 163 -0.66 11.49 2.03
N TYR A 164 -0.68 10.86 3.20
CA TYR A 164 0.31 11.08 4.24
C TYR A 164 1.60 10.35 3.89
N GLN A 165 2.74 10.97 4.20
CA GLN A 165 4.02 10.29 4.16
C GLN A 165 4.39 9.82 5.56
N LEU A 166 4.91 8.60 5.71
CA LEU A 166 5.28 8.03 7.02
C LEU A 166 6.23 8.96 7.80
N ILE A 167 7.17 9.61 7.10
CA ILE A 167 8.12 10.57 7.69
C ILE A 167 7.47 11.74 8.43
N SER A 168 6.21 12.07 8.11
CA SER A 168 5.45 13.13 8.81
C SER A 168 4.99 12.71 10.21
N PHE A 169 5.04 11.42 10.52
CA PHE A 169 4.70 10.82 11.81
C PHE A 169 5.89 10.60 12.73
N ASN A 170 7.09 11.08 12.36
CA ASN A 170 8.28 10.95 13.19
C ASN A 170 8.04 11.42 14.64
N ASP A 171 8.47 10.59 15.59
CA ASP A 171 8.34 10.83 17.05
C ASP A 171 6.89 11.04 17.52
N LYS A 172 5.91 10.46 16.82
CA LYS A 172 4.49 10.54 17.17
C LYS A 172 3.88 9.16 17.32
N LYS A 173 2.97 9.05 18.30
CA LYS A 173 2.02 7.96 18.43
C LYS A 173 0.78 8.25 17.60
N VAL A 174 0.59 7.48 16.54
CA VAL A 174 -0.51 7.62 15.59
C VAL A 174 -1.51 6.51 15.81
N CYS A 175 -2.75 6.88 16.08
CA CYS A 175 -3.85 5.96 16.28
C CYS A 175 -4.79 5.94 15.09
N PHE A 176 -5.26 4.76 14.74
CA PHE A 176 -6.15 4.51 13.62
C PHE A 176 -7.46 3.95 14.14
N LYS A 177 -8.59 4.59 13.78
CA LYS A 177 -9.90 4.02 14.06
C LYS A 177 -10.17 2.81 13.18
N ASN A 178 -9.90 2.89 11.88
CA ASN A 178 -9.97 1.78 10.94
C ASN A 178 -8.79 1.86 9.97
N VAL A 179 -8.04 0.78 9.84
CA VAL A 179 -6.85 0.74 8.99
C VAL A 179 -6.74 -0.57 8.22
N ILE A 180 -6.38 -0.46 6.95
CA ILE A 180 -6.12 -1.58 6.05
C ILE A 180 -4.63 -1.57 5.73
N PHE A 181 -4.01 -2.73 5.83
CA PHE A 181 -2.67 -3.01 5.37
C PHE A 181 -2.81 -3.62 3.98
N SER A 182 -2.50 -2.85 2.94
CA SER A 182 -2.76 -3.26 1.57
C SER A 182 -2.00 -4.52 1.19
N LEU A 183 -2.46 -5.18 0.13
CA LEU A 183 -1.63 -6.13 -0.61
C LEU A 183 -0.34 -5.45 -1.06
N LEU A 184 0.70 -6.26 -1.24
CA LEU A 184 2.05 -5.77 -1.49
C LEU A 184 2.53 -6.13 -2.90
N ALA A 185 3.22 -5.18 -3.53
CA ALA A 185 3.75 -5.31 -4.88
C ALA A 185 4.62 -6.57 -5.10
N ARG A 186 5.35 -7.00 -4.07
CA ARG A 186 6.31 -8.12 -4.17
C ARG A 186 5.96 -9.32 -3.29
N GLN A 187 4.72 -9.46 -2.79
CA GLN A 187 4.33 -10.66 -2.04
C GLN A 187 4.58 -11.95 -2.85
N LYS A 188 4.95 -13.06 -2.19
CA LYS A 188 5.21 -14.33 -2.89
C LYS A 188 3.92 -14.88 -3.50
N PHE A 189 3.97 -15.27 -4.79
CA PHE A 189 2.79 -15.63 -5.59
C PHE A 189 1.75 -14.49 -5.71
N GLY A 190 2.21 -13.25 -5.53
CA GLY A 190 1.37 -12.07 -5.55
C GLY A 190 1.15 -11.47 -6.91
N LEU A 191 0.01 -10.79 -7.06
CA LEU A 191 -0.22 -9.85 -8.14
C LEU A 191 0.68 -8.60 -7.94
N TYR A 192 1.51 -8.15 -8.87
CA TYR A 192 1.85 -8.69 -10.20
C TYR A 192 3.32 -9.17 -10.27
N TYR A 193 4.23 -8.62 -9.45
CA TYR A 193 5.68 -8.84 -9.59
C TYR A 193 6.10 -10.31 -9.49
N ASN A 194 5.48 -11.06 -8.59
CA ASN A 194 5.76 -12.48 -8.35
C ASN A 194 4.59 -13.36 -8.75
N MET A 195 3.72 -12.89 -9.65
CA MET A 195 2.59 -13.67 -10.13
C MET A 195 3.11 -14.74 -11.11
N PRO A 196 2.82 -16.02 -10.88
CA PRO A 196 3.14 -17.04 -11.88
C PRO A 196 2.34 -16.75 -13.16
N LEU A 197 3.02 -16.73 -14.30
CA LEU A 197 2.35 -16.75 -15.60
C LEU A 197 1.81 -18.16 -15.82
N ILE A 198 0.49 -18.31 -15.69
CA ILE A 198 -0.18 -19.58 -15.93
C ILE A 198 -0.44 -19.69 -17.43
N ASP A 199 0.05 -20.76 -18.04
CA ASP A 199 -0.15 -21.02 -19.46
C ASP A 199 -1.65 -21.12 -19.78
N GLY A 200 -2.04 -20.59 -20.95
CA GLY A 200 -3.44 -20.51 -21.38
C GLY A 200 -4.30 -19.44 -20.69
N CYS A 201 -3.84 -18.76 -19.64
CA CYS A 201 -4.57 -17.65 -19.03
C CYS A 201 -4.41 -16.35 -19.82
N SER A 202 -5.51 -15.86 -20.40
CA SER A 202 -5.56 -14.55 -21.08
C SER A 202 -6.85 -13.81 -20.74
N GLY A 203 -6.88 -12.48 -20.95
CA GLY A 203 -8.10 -11.69 -20.82
C GLY A 203 -8.68 -11.60 -19.41
N SER A 204 -7.85 -11.67 -18.36
CA SER A 204 -8.34 -11.64 -16.97
C SER A 204 -9.19 -10.40 -16.69
N GLY A 205 -10.40 -10.64 -16.16
CA GLY A 205 -11.37 -9.61 -15.85
C GLY A 205 -10.87 -8.57 -14.86
N LEU A 206 -9.93 -8.93 -13.97
CA LEU A 206 -9.36 -8.03 -12.97
C LEU A 206 -8.60 -6.87 -13.60
N PHE A 207 -7.80 -7.12 -14.64
CA PHE A 207 -7.03 -6.07 -15.31
C PHE A 207 -7.93 -5.17 -16.15
N LYS A 208 -8.92 -5.77 -16.83
CA LYS A 208 -9.92 -5.02 -17.58
C LYS A 208 -10.72 -4.10 -16.65
N SER A 209 -11.19 -4.61 -15.51
CA SER A 209 -11.96 -3.84 -14.55
C SER A 209 -11.11 -2.77 -13.87
N PHE A 210 -9.83 -3.05 -13.58
CA PHE A 210 -8.89 -2.05 -13.07
C PHE A 210 -8.70 -0.90 -14.05
N SER A 211 -8.43 -1.20 -15.33
CA SER A 211 -8.27 -0.17 -16.37
C SER A 211 -9.53 0.70 -16.48
N GLN A 212 -10.71 0.08 -16.54
CA GLN A 212 -11.99 0.80 -16.58
C GLN A 212 -12.23 1.64 -15.32
N HIS A 213 -11.86 1.12 -14.14
CA HIS A 213 -11.99 1.81 -12.88
C HIS A 213 -11.12 3.09 -12.84
N ILE A 214 -9.85 2.99 -13.23
CA ILE A 214 -8.93 4.15 -13.31
C ILE A 214 -9.50 5.20 -14.27
N LEU A 215 -9.86 4.81 -15.50
CA LEU A 215 -10.36 5.73 -16.52
C LEU A 215 -11.63 6.45 -16.05
N ASN A 216 -12.59 5.70 -15.50
CA ASN A 216 -13.84 6.27 -14.99
C ASN A 216 -13.59 7.26 -13.84
N ARG A 217 -12.71 6.91 -12.89
CA ARG A 217 -12.45 7.73 -11.69
C ARG A 217 -11.62 8.98 -11.97
N LEU A 218 -10.80 8.96 -13.02
CA LEU A 218 -10.09 10.12 -13.54
C LEU A 218 -10.90 10.92 -14.57
N ASN A 219 -12.14 10.50 -14.89
CA ASN A 219 -12.98 11.10 -15.92
C ASN A 219 -12.29 11.18 -17.29
N ILE A 220 -11.53 10.13 -17.64
CA ILE A 220 -10.83 10.05 -18.92
C ILE A 220 -11.76 9.42 -19.95
N SER A 221 -12.23 10.24 -20.89
CA SER A 221 -12.98 9.76 -22.05
C SER A 221 -12.03 9.11 -23.07
N GLN A 222 -12.33 7.89 -23.48
CA GLN A 222 -11.63 7.21 -24.56
C GLN A 222 -12.42 7.38 -25.86
N ASN A 223 -11.94 8.21 -26.77
CA ASN A 223 -12.48 8.32 -28.12
C ASN A 223 -11.87 7.22 -28.99
N GLY A 224 -12.61 6.14 -29.23
CA GLY A 224 -12.25 5.11 -30.23
C GLY A 224 -12.19 3.67 -29.70
N PRO A 225 -11.76 2.71 -30.54
CA PRO A 225 -11.02 2.89 -31.80
C PRO A 225 -11.82 3.64 -32.87
N LEU A 226 -11.14 4.48 -33.64
CA LEU A 226 -11.74 5.18 -34.79
C LEU A 226 -11.73 4.22 -35.97
N LEU A 227 -12.83 4.12 -36.71
CA LEU A 227 -13.04 3.12 -37.78
C LEU A 227 -11.90 3.06 -38.81
N ASP A 228 -11.23 4.20 -39.07
CA ASP A 228 -10.16 4.32 -40.06
C ASP A 228 -8.81 4.75 -39.49
N LYS A 229 -8.60 4.65 -38.16
CA LYS A 229 -7.31 4.99 -37.55
C LYS A 229 -6.77 3.88 -36.66
N ILE A 230 -5.47 3.63 -36.80
CA ILE A 230 -4.70 2.79 -35.88
C ILE A 230 -3.99 3.71 -34.90
N ARG A 231 -4.22 3.49 -33.59
CA ARG A 231 -3.40 4.12 -32.54
C ARG A 231 -2.24 3.19 -32.22
N ILE A 232 -1.03 3.64 -32.51
CA ILE A 232 0.20 2.97 -32.09
C ILE A 232 0.70 3.65 -30.82
N THR A 233 0.98 2.88 -29.78
CA THR A 233 1.62 3.37 -28.55
C THR A 233 2.97 2.71 -28.43
N LEU A 234 4.04 3.48 -28.68
CA LEU A 234 5.41 3.02 -28.53
C LEU A 234 5.88 3.26 -27.09
N LEU A 235 6.22 2.18 -26.37
CA LEU A 235 6.79 2.27 -25.03
C LEU A 235 8.32 2.26 -25.11
N THR A 236 8.91 3.43 -24.91
CA THR A 236 10.35 3.63 -25.08
C THR A 236 11.05 3.52 -23.72
N ARG A 237 12.29 3.01 -23.71
CA ARG A 237 13.06 2.77 -22.48
C ARG A 237 14.43 3.42 -22.60
N SER A 238 14.75 4.28 -21.64
CA SER A 238 16.03 5.00 -21.56
C SER A 238 17.20 4.19 -20.97
N THR A 239 17.03 2.87 -20.78
CA THR A 239 18.09 2.00 -20.23
C THR A 239 19.18 1.73 -21.27
N GLU A 240 20.45 1.71 -20.86
CA GLU A 240 21.63 1.47 -21.72
C GLU A 240 21.45 0.32 -22.73
N PHE A 241 20.93 -0.83 -22.28
CA PHE A 241 20.88 -2.05 -23.09
C PHE A 241 19.55 -2.32 -23.82
N ARG A 242 18.54 -1.44 -23.69
CA ARG A 242 17.20 -1.65 -24.30
C ARG A 242 16.68 -0.41 -25.01
N ARG A 243 17.58 0.48 -25.45
CA ARG A 243 17.21 1.63 -26.28
C ARG A 243 16.83 1.14 -27.67
N ILE A 244 15.80 1.73 -28.25
CA ILE A 244 15.50 1.56 -29.67
C ILE A 244 16.47 2.50 -30.41
N LEU A 245 17.46 1.94 -31.09
CA LEU A 245 18.56 2.73 -31.68
C LEU A 245 18.10 3.66 -32.81
N ASN A 246 16.98 3.35 -33.44
CA ASN A 246 16.37 4.09 -34.53
C ASN A 246 14.98 4.63 -34.17
N GLU A 247 14.73 4.94 -32.90
CA GLU A 247 13.43 5.48 -32.43
C GLU A 247 13.00 6.71 -33.24
N ASN A 248 13.97 7.55 -33.63
CA ASN A 248 13.78 8.74 -34.46
C ASN A 248 13.33 8.45 -35.91
N GLU A 249 13.39 7.21 -36.39
CA GLU A 249 12.87 6.84 -37.73
C GLU A 249 11.36 6.54 -37.72
N VAL A 250 10.75 6.48 -36.53
CA VAL A 250 9.32 6.15 -36.34
C VAL A 250 8.46 7.40 -36.11
N ASP A 251 9.06 8.55 -35.79
CA ASP A 251 8.39 9.84 -35.60
C ASP A 251 7.97 10.51 -36.93
#